data_AF-A0A2P7TYA1-F1
#
_entry.id   AF-A0A2P7TYA1-F1
#
_cell.length_a   1.000
_cell.length_b   1.000
_cell.length_c   1.000
_cell.angle_alpha   90.00
_cell.angle_beta   90.00
_cell.angle_gamma   90.00
#
_symmetry.space_group_name_H-M   'P 1'
#
loop_
_entity.id
_entity.type
_entity.pdbx_description
1 polymer ?
#
loop_
_entity_poly.entity_id
_entity_poly.type
_entity_poly.pdbx_seq_one_letter_code
_entity_poly.pdbx_strand_id
1 'polypeptide(L)' 'MHEHTTIVKCPTCQTPVIWSNESQYRPFCSQRCKLIDLGGWAEEHYSVAAVEDDALSDILK' A
#
# COMPACT_ATOMS: atom_id res chain seq x y z
N MET A 1 -7.08 -23.85 -20.10
CA MET A 1 -6.20 -23.30 -19.05
C MET A 1 -6.99 -22.19 -18.38
N HIS A 2 -7.35 -22.33 -17.10
CA HIS A 2 -8.00 -21.23 -16.41
C HIS A 2 -6.90 -20.27 -15.98
N GLU A 3 -6.78 -19.17 -16.69
CA GLU A 3 -5.93 -18.06 -16.30
C GLU A 3 -6.56 -17.40 -15.08
N HIS A 4 -6.01 -17.69 -13.90
CA HIS A 4 -6.41 -17.02 -12.67
C HIS A 4 -5.81 -15.62 -12.66
N THR A 5 -6.60 -14.65 -13.10
CA THR A 5 -6.23 -13.24 -13.05
C THR A 5 -6.44 -12.70 -11.63
N THR A 6 -5.36 -12.30 -10.96
CA THR A 6 -5.44 -11.63 -9.67
C THR A 6 -5.95 -10.21 -9.87
N ILE A 7 -7.01 -9.84 -9.15
CA ILE A 7 -7.56 -8.48 -9.13
C ILE A 7 -7.45 -7.94 -7.70
N VAL A 8 -6.90 -6.74 -7.57
CA VAL A 8 -6.77 -6.03 -6.29
C VAL A 8 -7.59 -4.74 -6.31
N LYS A 9 -7.91 -4.18 -5.14
CA LYS A 9 -8.53 -2.86 -5.04
C LYS A 9 -7.47 -1.78 -4.98
N CYS A 10 -7.64 -0.71 -5.75
CA CYS A 10 -6.83 0.50 -5.60
C CYS A 10 -6.95 1.02 -4.15
N PRO A 11 -5.84 1.20 -3.41
CA PRO A 11 -5.91 1.66 -2.02
C PRO A 11 -6.59 3.02 -1.87
N THR A 12 -6.38 3.91 -2.85
CA THR A 12 -6.87 5.30 -2.82
C THR A 12 -8.36 5.44 -3.10
N CYS A 13 -8.87 4.73 -4.12
CA CYS A 13 -10.25 4.94 -4.62
C CYS A 13 -11.06 3.64 -4.80
N GLN A 14 -10.50 2.50 -4.41
CA GLN A 14 -11.12 1.18 -4.42
C GLN A 14 -11.49 0.61 -5.79
N THR A 15 -11.19 1.31 -6.90
CA THR A 15 -11.31 0.79 -8.26
C THR A 15 -10.56 -0.55 -8.40
N PRO A 16 -11.16 -1.60 -9.00
CA PRO A 16 -10.48 -2.86 -9.27
C PRO A 16 -9.31 -2.68 -10.25
N VAL A 17 -8.17 -3.29 -9.95
CA VAL A 17 -6.95 -3.25 -10.77
C VAL A 17 -6.50 -4.68 -11.03
N ILE A 18 -6.32 -5.02 -12.31
CA ILE A 18 -5.75 -6.29 -12.73
C ILE A 18 -4.26 -6.31 -12.37
N TRP A 19 -3.80 -7.36 -11.70
CA TRP A 19 -2.40 -7.57 -11.37
C TRP A 19 -1.63 -8.11 -12.58
N SER A 20 -1.39 -7.25 -13.57
CA SER A 20 -0.60 -7.55 -14.78
C SER A 20 0.44 -6.44 -15.04
N ASN A 21 1.37 -6.69 -15.95
CA ASN A 21 2.36 -5.70 -16.37
C ASN A 21 1.76 -4.47 -17.08
N GLU A 22 0.58 -4.62 -17.68
CA GLU A 22 -0.14 -3.54 -18.37
C GLU A 22 -0.68 -2.49 -17.37
N SER A 23 -1.00 -2.92 -16.15
CA SER A 23 -1.33 -2.02 -15.04
C SER A 23 -0.06 -1.36 -14.51
N GLN A 24 0.39 -0.30 -15.20
CA GLN A 24 1.66 0.40 -14.95
C GLN A 24 1.81 0.95 -13.52
N TYR A 25 0.69 1.30 -12.87
CA TYR A 25 0.67 1.93 -11.55
C TYR A 25 0.21 0.99 -10.44
N ARG A 26 0.09 -0.32 -10.69
CA ARG A 26 -0.37 -1.30 -9.68
C ARG A 26 0.39 -1.13 -8.34
N PRO A 27 -0.30 -1.15 -7.18
CA PRO A 27 -1.70 -1.51 -6.97
C PRO A 27 -2.72 -0.38 -7.29
N PHE A 28 -2.27 0.80 -7.72
CA PHE A 28 -3.12 1.95 -8.00
C PHE A 28 -3.73 1.89 -9.40
N CYS A 29 -4.95 2.41 -9.56
CA CYS A 29 -5.62 2.44 -10.86
C CYS A 29 -5.07 3.53 -11.81
N SER A 30 -4.26 4.47 -11.30
CA SER A 30 -3.71 5.59 -12.06
C SER A 30 -2.51 6.23 -11.36
N GLN A 31 -1.73 7.01 -12.10
CA GLN A 31 -0.66 7.85 -11.55
C GLN A 31 -1.18 8.81 -10.46
N ARG A 32 -2.38 9.39 -10.67
CA ARG A 32 -3.02 10.29 -9.70
C ARG A 32 -3.21 9.60 -8.35
N CYS A 33 -3.76 8.39 -8.33
CA CYS A 33 -3.99 7.65 -7.09
C CYS A 33 -2.67 7.32 -6.37
N LYS A 34 -1.63 6.91 -7.12
CA LYS A 34 -0.29 6.71 -6.57
C LYS A 34 0.27 7.98 -5.89
N LEU A 35 0.08 9.14 -6.51
CA LEU A 35 0.58 10.41 -5.96
C LEU A 35 -0.22 10.89 -4.74
N ILE A 36 -1.53 10.65 -4.70
CA ILE A 36 -2.37 10.95 -3.53
C ILE A 36 -1.93 10.12 -2.34
N ASP A 37 -1.71 8.82 -2.53
CA ASP A 37 -1.24 7.91 -1.48
C ASP A 37 0.12 8.36 -0.94
N LEU A 38 1.07 8.68 -1.84
CA LEU A 38 2.36 9.24 -1.47
C LEU A 38 2.23 10.56 -0.70
N GLY A 39 1.32 11.44 -1.13
CA GLY A 39 1.02 12.70 -0.43
C GLY A 39 0.52 12.47 0.99
N GLY A 40 -0.39 11.51 1.18
CA GLY A 40 -0.90 11.15 2.51
C GLY A 40 0.19 10.66 3.47
N TRP A 41 1.20 9.94 2.97
CA TRP A 41 2.39 9.60 3.76
C TRP A 41 3.24 10.81 4.09
N ALA A 42 3.50 11.68 3.11
CA ALA A 42 4.31 12.88 3.31
C ALA A 42 3.65 13.88 4.28
N GLU A 43 2.32 13.91 4.33
CA GLU A 43 1.51 14.76 5.21
C GLU A 43 1.17 14.10 6.55
N GLU A 44 1.76 12.94 6.87
CA GLU A 44 1.53 12.20 8.12
C GLU A 44 0.08 11.79 8.37
N HIS A 45 -0.75 11.67 7.32
CA HIS A 45 -2.11 11.13 7.43
C HIS A 45 -2.15 9.65 7.80
N TYR A 46 -1.05 8.93 7.55
CA TYR A 46 -0.88 7.53 7.91
C TYR A 46 0.15 7.40 9.01
N SER A 47 -0.18 6.64 10.05
CA SER A 47 0.73 6.27 11.13
C SER A 47 0.58 4.80 11.48
N VAL A 48 1.64 4.21 12.00
CA VAL A 48 1.61 2.87 12.56
C VAL A 48 1.68 3.01 14.07
N ALA A 49 0.75 2.39 14.78
CA ALA A 49 0.76 2.41 16.23
C ALA A 49 2.06 1.77 16.74
N ALA A 50 2.74 2.45 17.66
CA ALA A 50 3.85 1.86 18.37
C ALA A 50 3.34 0.68 19.21
N VAL A 51 3.95 -0.49 19.02
CA VAL A 51 3.88 -1.57 20.00
C VAL A 51 5.11 -1.43 20.88
N GLU A 52 4.95 -1.54 22.20
CA GLU A 52 6.08 -1.62 23.12
C GLU A 52 6.83 -2.90 22.79
N ASP A 53 7.95 -2.77 22.06
CA ASP A 53 8.81 -3.89 21.74
C ASP A 53 9.79 -4.09 22.90
N ASP A 54 9.32 -4.79 23.93
CA ASP A 54 10.08 -5.12 25.14
C ASP A 54 11.45 -5.74 24.79
N ALA A 55 11.58 -6.39 23.62
CA ALA A 55 12.81 -7.02 23.16
C ALA A 55 13.97 -6.04 22.91
N LEU A 56 13.69 -4.80 22.48
CA LEU A 56 14.75 -3.79 22.32
C LEU A 56 15.09 -3.11 23.65
N SER A 57 14.11 -3.05 24.56
CA SER A 57 14.31 -2.48 25.91
C SER A 57 15.28 -3.32 26.76
N ASP A 58 15.37 -4.62 26.50
CA ASP A 58 16.25 -5.55 27.24
C ASP A 58 17.68 -5.61 26.70
N ILE A 59 17.91 -5.19 25.46
CA ILE A 59 19.27 -5.07 24.87
C ILE A 59 19.96 -3.78 25.30
N LEU A 60 19.18 -2.75 25.67
CA LEU A 60 19.66 -1.41 26.01
C LEU A 60 19.77 -1.13 27.52
N LYS A 61 19.44 -2.12 28.38
CA LYS A 61 19.75 -2.11 29.82
C LYS A 61 21.10 -2.77 30.08
#